data_AF-A0A1N7KU31-F1
#
_entry.id   AF-A0A1N7KU31-F1
#
_cell.length_a   1.000
_cell.length_b   1.000
_cell.length_c   1.000
_cell.angle_alpha   90.00
_cell.angle_beta   90.00
_cell.angle_gamma   90.00
#
_symmetry.space_group_name_H-M   'P 1'
#
loop_
_entity.id
_entity.type
_entity.pdbx_description
1 polymer ?
#
loop_
_entity_poly.entity_id
_entity_poly.type
_entity_poly.pdbx_seq_one_letter_code
_entity_poly.pdbx_strand_id
1 'polypeptide(L)'
;MARMLCKCGETLSTVQVPNEIELYVYTDFEMDEINAMDINDPMDIPDPERDVWRCPHCERIYVFDGNKVIKTYVLEEDEEEENGGN
;
A
#
# COMPACT_ATOMS: atom_id res chain seq x y z
N MET A 1 9.32 15.11 -5.31
CA MET A 1 8.82 15.00 -3.93
C MET A 1 7.31 15.08 -3.95
N ALA A 2 6.65 13.93 -3.84
CA ALA A 2 5.20 13.86 -3.85
C ALA A 2 4.66 14.05 -2.42
N ARG A 3 3.56 14.79 -2.30
CA ARG A 3 2.83 14.99 -1.05
C ARG A 3 1.34 14.98 -1.34
N MET A 4 0.54 14.39 -0.46
CA MET A 4 -0.91 14.46 -0.54
C MET A 4 -1.54 14.54 0.84
N LEU A 5 -2.76 15.05 0.91
CA LEU A 5 -3.57 15.04 2.12
C LEU A 5 -4.49 13.82 2.09
N CYS A 6 -4.41 12.96 3.10
CA CYS A 6 -5.34 11.86 3.29
C CYS A 6 -6.72 12.39 3.70
N LYS A 7 -7.78 11.62 3.41
CA LYS A 7 -9.16 11.94 3.83
C LYS A 7 -9.34 12.07 5.35
N CYS A 8 -8.51 11.43 6.17
CA CYS A 8 -8.53 11.61 7.63
C CYS A 8 -7.84 12.91 8.11
N GLY A 9 -7.18 13.64 7.22
CA GLY A 9 -6.43 14.86 7.55
C GLY A 9 -4.92 14.66 7.70
N GLU A 10 -4.43 13.42 7.69
CA GLU A 10 -2.99 13.13 7.77
C GLU A 10 -2.26 13.51 6.48
N THR A 11 -1.05 14.08 6.59
CA THR A 11 -0.25 14.45 5.41
C THR A 11 0.67 13.29 5.04
N LEU A 12 0.47 12.74 3.84
CA LEU A 12 1.29 11.66 3.32
C LEU A 12 2.43 12.24 2.47
N SER A 13 3.67 11.86 2.77
CA SER A 13 4.85 12.24 2.02
C SER A 13 5.91 11.15 2.03
N THR A 14 6.51 10.88 0.88
CA THR A 14 7.61 9.92 0.72
C THR A 14 9.00 10.51 1.00
N VAL A 15 9.05 11.74 1.53
CA VAL A 15 10.31 12.46 1.79
C VAL A 15 10.91 12.09 3.15
N GLN A 16 10.08 11.62 4.09
CA GLN A 16 10.54 11.27 5.42
C GLN A 16 10.96 9.81 5.50
N VAL A 17 12.12 9.56 6.11
CA VAL A 17 12.67 8.24 6.39
C VAL A 17 12.60 8.00 7.90
N PRO A 18 12.07 6.86 8.39
CA PRO A 18 11.54 5.72 7.63
C PRO A 18 10.21 6.04 6.92
N ASN A 19 10.09 5.58 5.67
CA ASN A 19 8.91 5.80 4.84
C ASN A 19 7.92 4.65 5.03
N GLU A 20 7.05 4.79 6.02
CA GLU A 20 5.96 3.82 6.29
C GLU A 20 4.71 4.06 5.41
N ILE A 21 4.79 5.06 4.52
CA ILE A 21 3.70 5.48 3.66
C ILE A 21 3.74 4.70 2.35
N GLU A 22 4.90 4.61 1.72
CA GLU A 22 5.07 3.93 0.44
C GLU A 22 5.24 2.42 0.62
N LEU A 23 4.43 1.64 -0.09
CA LEU A 23 4.45 0.18 -0.07
C LEU A 23 4.88 -0.35 -1.43
N TYR A 24 5.82 -1.30 -1.40
CA TYR A 24 6.14 -2.15 -2.55
C TYR A 24 5.16 -3.33 -2.54
N VAL A 25 4.23 -3.35 -3.50
CA VAL A 25 3.16 -4.35 -3.57
C VAL A 25 3.30 -5.16 -4.84
N TYR A 26 3.37 -6.47 -4.66
CA TYR A 26 3.40 -7.45 -5.75
C TYR A 26 2.25 -8.43 -5.55
N THR A 27 1.62 -8.81 -6.65
CA THR A 27 0.72 -9.97 -6.68
C THR A 27 1.52 -11.25 -6.49
N ASP A 28 0.82 -12.32 -6.10
CA ASP A 28 1.41 -13.66 -5.94
C ASP A 28 2.15 -14.12 -7.21
N PHE A 29 1.57 -13.81 -8.38
CA PHE A 29 2.17 -14.12 -9.67
C PHE A 29 3.46 -13.33 -9.94
N GLU A 30 3.46 -12.02 -9.68
CA GLU A 30 4.67 -11.20 -9.82
C GLU A 30 5.76 -11.67 -8.84
N MET A 31 5.38 -12.07 -7.64
CA MET A 31 6.32 -12.61 -6.66
C MET A 31 6.94 -13.95 -7.12
N ASP A 32 6.15 -14.84 -7.74
CA ASP A 32 6.67 -16.06 -8.35
C ASP A 32 7.69 -15.77 -9.46
N GLU A 33 7.45 -14.76 -10.30
CA GLU A 33 8.41 -14.33 -11.32
C GLU A 33 9.69 -13.78 -10.69
N ILE A 34 9.57 -12.94 -9.65
CA ILE A 34 10.70 -12.40 -8.88
C ILE A 34 11.52 -13.54 -8.24
N ASN A 35 10.86 -14.55 -7.67
CA ASN A 35 11.51 -15.71 -7.06
C ASN A 35 12.22 -16.61 -8.08
N ALA A 36 11.76 -16.61 -9.34
CA ALA A 36 12.42 -17.33 -10.43
C ALA A 36 13.66 -16.60 -10.97
N MET A 37 13.86 -15.32 -10.63
CA MET A 37 15.06 -14.56 -10.98
C MET A 37 16.21 -14.86 -10.02
N ASP A 38 17.45 -14.77 -10.53
CA ASP A 38 18.66 -14.90 -9.70
C ASP A 38 19.00 -13.57 -9.01
N ILE A 39 18.22 -13.23 -7.99
CA ILE A 39 18.34 -11.99 -7.22
C ILE A 39 19.46 -12.14 -6.19
N ASN A 40 20.54 -11.39 -6.39
CA ASN A 40 21.71 -11.42 -5.51
C ASN A 40 21.77 -10.19 -4.58
N ASP A 41 21.22 -9.06 -5.03
CA ASP A 41 21.05 -7.83 -4.25
C ASP A 41 19.56 -7.45 -4.18
N PRO A 42 19.06 -6.94 -3.04
CA PRO A 42 17.70 -6.40 -2.94
C PRO A 42 17.34 -5.34 -4.00
N MET A 43 18.33 -4.64 -4.56
CA MET A 43 18.15 -3.67 -5.65
C MET A 43 17.88 -4.32 -7.03
N ASP A 44 18.06 -5.64 -7.14
CA ASP A 44 17.74 -6.39 -8.37
C ASP A 44 16.24 -6.74 -8.44
N ILE A 45 15.48 -6.51 -7.35
CA ILE A 45 14.02 -6.70 -7.34
C ILE A 45 13.41 -5.62 -8.26
N PRO A 46 12.61 -6.01 -9.27
CA PRO A 46 12.00 -5.06 -10.19
C PRO A 46 11.03 -4.13 -9.45
N ASP A 47 10.97 -2.87 -9.88
CA ASP A 47 10.00 -1.92 -9.38
C ASP A 47 8.56 -2.44 -9.63
N PRO A 48 7.64 -2.29 -8.66
CA PRO A 48 6.27 -2.72 -8.81
C PRO A 48 5.56 -1.88 -9.89
N GLU A 49 4.56 -2.46 -10.55
CA GLU A 49 3.81 -1.76 -11.61
C GLU A 49 3.10 -0.48 -11.13
N ARG A 50 2.83 -0.38 -9.83
CA ARG A 50 1.99 0.68 -9.25
C ARG A 50 2.58 1.20 -7.95
N ASP A 51 2.56 2.51 -7.79
CA ASP A 51 2.87 3.13 -6.51
C ASP A 51 1.67 2.97 -5.57
N VAL A 52 1.93 2.49 -4.35
CA VAL A 52 0.89 2.25 -3.35
C VAL A 52 1.24 3.01 -2.08
N TRP A 53 0.34 3.88 -1.64
CA TRP A 53 0.52 4.64 -0.39
C TRP A 53 -0.50 4.23 0.67
N ARG A 54 -0.03 3.88 1.86
CA ARG A 54 -0.85 3.62 3.04
C ARG A 54 -0.81 4.81 3.99
N CYS A 55 -1.98 5.23 4.46
CA CYS A 55 -2.06 6.19 5.55
C CYS A 55 -1.75 5.49 6.89
N PRO A 56 -0.76 5.93 7.67
CA PRO A 56 -0.45 5.30 8.96
C PRO A 56 -1.53 5.56 10.03
N HIS A 57 -2.40 6.55 9.82
CA HIS A 57 -3.41 6.94 10.81
C HIS A 57 -4.76 6.24 10.59
N CYS A 58 -5.27 6.19 9.36
CA CYS A 58 -6.58 5.59 9.08
C CYS A 58 -6.49 4.37 8.15
N GLU A 59 -5.26 3.92 7.87
CA GLU A 59 -4.94 2.70 7.12
C GLU A 59 -5.46 2.63 5.68
N ARG A 60 -6.03 3.73 5.20
CA ARG A 60 -6.51 3.88 3.82
C ARG A 60 -5.34 3.72 2.85
N ILE A 61 -5.56 2.89 1.83
CA ILE A 61 -4.56 2.61 0.80
C ILE A 61 -4.96 3.34 -0.49
N TYR A 62 -4.04 4.07 -1.08
CA TYR A 62 -4.18 4.73 -2.38
C TYR A 62 -3.27 4.03 -3.38
N VAL A 63 -3.84 3.62 -4.51
CA VAL A 63 -3.08 3.03 -5.62
C VAL A 63 -3.00 4.04 -6.74
N PHE A 64 -1.79 4.28 -7.21
CA PHE A 64 -1.49 5.24 -8.25
C PHE A 64 -1.12 4.54 -9.56
N ASP A 65 -1.42 5.24 -10.65
CA ASP A 65 -0.88 5.00 -11.99
C ASP A 65 -0.19 6.31 -12.40
N GLY A 66 1.13 6.33 -12.27
CA GLY A 66 1.93 7.55 -12.29
C GLY A 66 1.44 8.57 -11.24
N ASN A 67 1.03 9.76 -11.69
CA ASN A 67 0.61 10.84 -10.78
C ASN A 67 -0.89 10.82 -10.42
N LYS A 68 -1.64 9.79 -10.83
CA LYS A 68 -3.10 9.74 -10.66
C LYS A 68 -3.50 8.59 -9.74
N VAL A 69 -4.31 8.90 -8.72
CA VAL A 69 -4.97 7.87 -7.91
C VAL A 69 -6.02 7.16 -8.77
N ILE A 70 -5.87 5.85 -8.95
CA ILE A 70 -6.80 5.00 -9.70
C ILE A 70 -7.72 4.18 -8.80
N LYS A 71 -7.28 3.82 -7.59
CA LYS A 71 -8.05 3.06 -6.62
C LYS A 71 -7.80 3.54 -5.20
N THR A 72 -8.78 3.33 -4.33
CA THR A 72 -8.67 3.59 -2.91
C THR A 72 -9.35 2.47 -2.14
N TYR A 73 -8.63 1.86 -1.19
CA TYR A 73 -9.14 0.83 -0.31
C TYR A 73 -9.30 1.39 1.09
N VAL A 74 -10.36 0.98 1.76
CA VAL A 74 -10.67 1.32 3.15
C VAL A 74 -10.92 0.03 3.90
N LEU A 75 -10.51 0.01 5.17
CA LEU A 75 -10.89 -1.08 6.05
C LEU A 75 -12.40 -1.00 6.30
N GLU A 76 -13.05 -2.14 6.23
CA GLU A 76 -14.44 -2.31 6.66
C GLU A 76 -14.43 -2.69 8.15
N GLU A 77 -15.47 -2.30 8.88
CA GLU A 77 -15.66 -2.73 10.26
C GLU A 77 -16.50 -4.01 10.24
N ASP A 78 -15.97 -5.11 10.80
CA ASP A 78 -16.73 -6.34 10.94
C ASP A 78 -17.74 -6.16 12.09
N GLU A 79 -19.02 -6.00 11.77
CA GLU A 79 -20.11 -6.12 12.74
C GLU A 79 -20.24 -7.60 13.13
N GLU A 80 -19.45 -8.07 14.10
CA GLU A 80 -19.73 -9.36 14.75
C GLU A 80 -21.10 -9.26 15.43
N GLU A 81 -22.14 -9.78 14.79
CA GLU A 81 -23.45 -9.99 15.43
C GLU A 81 -23.24 -10.90 16.64
N GLU A 82 -23.15 -10.32 17.83
CA GLU A 82 -23.30 -11.03 19.10
C GLU A 82 -24.69 -11.70 19.09
N ASN A 83 -24.74 -12.91 18.55
CA ASN A 83 -25.89 -13.79 18.63
C ASN A 83 -26.04 -14.21 20.11
N GLY A 84 -26.70 -13.35 20.87
CA GLY A 84 -27.25 -13.65 22.18
C GLY A 84 -28.27 -14.79 22.06
N GLY A 85 -27.79 -16.02 22.21
CA GLY A 85 -28.63 -17.19 22.45
C GLY A 85 -29.10 -17.21 23.90
N ASN A 86 -30.36 -16.85 24.10
CA ASN A 86 -31.12 -16.96 25.34
C ASN A 86 -31.50 -18.42 25.65
#